data_AF-A0A3B4G524-F1
#
_entry.id   AF-A0A3B4G524-F1
#
_cell.length_a   1.000
_cell.length_b   1.000
_cell.length_c   1.000
_cell.angle_alpha   90.00
_cell.angle_beta   90.00
_cell.angle_gamma   90.00
#
_symmetry.space_group_name_H-M   'P 1'
#
loop_
_entity.id
_entity.type
_entity.pdbx_description
1 polymer ?
#
loop_
_entity_poly.entity_id
_entity_poly.type
_entity_poly.pdbx_seq_one_letter_code
_entity_poly.pdbx_strand_id
1 'polypeptide(L)'
;MATKKKRTSNVDNDSWVVIAPGGLENAASLYMLGCGDVMLYEVKAFEDDFHSWFVGQAVQRDGRLIFVTPLDPLFLILPYLIKSGKEGKFQRVDQVVKDEEFPACSRLLSCARTLASLHHIAEEKEVESQMYHRYSQEKTMNWLKKKVERTVIALKKKNVSVGEGVKSSTYVRVKSETDNQEEDFIRYSHGLISEYITEDLSKALLTHLGLPELTSPKETEPPSKKRKLSDKPVEAGEDYTKFNSADFARKPPKKMTAAQKSLAKVDKTGMKPMSSFFSPKVKAEKK
;
A
#
# COMPACT_ATOMS: atom_id res chain seq x y z
N MET A 1 -38.06 -28.02 24.27
CA MET A 1 -37.19 -29.03 23.64
C MET A 1 -36.91 -28.59 22.22
N ALA A 2 -35.72 -28.04 21.95
CA ALA A 2 -35.28 -27.70 20.60
C ALA A 2 -33.86 -28.25 20.45
N THR A 3 -33.77 -29.37 19.74
CA THR A 3 -32.54 -30.12 19.48
C THR A 3 -31.60 -29.27 18.62
N LYS A 4 -30.60 -28.64 19.27
CA LYS A 4 -29.50 -27.96 18.60
C LYS A 4 -28.62 -29.03 17.97
N LYS A 5 -28.84 -29.24 16.66
CA LYS A 5 -28.12 -30.19 15.80
C LYS A 5 -26.61 -29.99 16.00
N LYS A 6 -25.98 -30.96 16.67
CA LYS A 6 -24.53 -31.03 16.88
C LYS A 6 -23.91 -31.12 15.48
N ARG A 7 -23.29 -30.03 15.02
CA ARG A 7 -22.54 -29.99 13.75
C ARG A 7 -21.40 -31.00 13.92
N THR A 8 -21.50 -32.11 13.19
CA THR A 8 -20.44 -33.12 13.09
C THR A 8 -19.17 -32.44 12.59
N SER A 9 -18.07 -32.67 13.29
CA SER A 9 -16.73 -32.25 12.91
C SER A 9 -16.41 -32.76 11.51
N ASN A 10 -16.24 -31.86 10.55
CA ASN A 10 -15.75 -32.22 9.22
C ASN A 10 -14.25 -32.47 9.34
N VAL A 11 -13.89 -33.75 9.51
CA VAL A 11 -12.53 -34.26 9.41
C VAL A 11 -12.21 -34.33 7.92
N ASP A 12 -11.71 -33.24 7.32
CA ASP A 12 -11.02 -33.22 5.99
C ASP A 12 -10.55 -31.81 5.52
N ASN A 13 -10.30 -30.86 6.43
CA ASN A 13 -9.76 -29.54 6.06
C ASN A 13 -8.26 -29.43 6.32
N ASP A 14 -7.48 -30.42 5.89
CA ASP A 14 -6.01 -30.40 6.01
C ASP A 14 -5.34 -29.44 5.02
N SER A 15 -6.12 -28.73 4.20
CA SER A 15 -5.62 -27.72 3.27
C SER A 15 -5.23 -26.40 3.95
N TRP A 16 -5.70 -26.12 5.16
CA TRP A 16 -5.36 -24.87 5.86
C TRP A 16 -4.18 -25.10 6.79
N VAL A 17 -3.14 -24.30 6.61
CA VAL A 17 -1.88 -24.47 7.31
C VAL A 17 -1.43 -23.15 7.89
N VAL A 18 -1.04 -23.17 9.16
CA VAL A 18 -0.43 -22.01 9.81
C VAL A 18 1.08 -22.17 9.72
N ILE A 19 1.75 -21.15 9.18
CA ILE A 19 3.21 -21.11 9.04
C ILE A 19 3.66 -19.74 9.54
N ALA A 20 4.80 -19.69 10.22
CA ALA A 20 5.45 -18.42 10.55
C ALA A 20 6.43 -18.04 9.43
N PRO A 21 6.14 -17.02 8.61
CA PRO A 21 7.17 -16.43 7.75
C PRO A 21 8.18 -15.73 8.67
N GLY A 22 9.39 -16.25 8.79
CA GLY A 22 10.45 -15.64 9.60
C GLY A 22 10.99 -14.30 9.09
N GLY A 23 10.18 -13.52 8.35
CA GLY A 23 10.50 -12.26 7.69
C GLY A 23 10.13 -11.02 8.50
N LEU A 24 8.93 -10.99 9.08
CA LEU A 24 8.46 -9.91 9.96
C LEU A 24 7.81 -10.51 11.21
N GLU A 25 8.36 -10.18 12.38
CA GLU A 25 7.75 -10.37 13.70
C GLU A 25 7.25 -11.78 14.08
N ASN A 26 7.84 -12.91 13.66
CA ASN A 26 7.44 -14.26 14.14
C ASN A 26 5.90 -14.51 14.16
N ALA A 27 5.13 -13.77 13.38
CA ALA A 27 3.70 -13.74 13.51
C ALA A 27 3.14 -14.88 12.65
N ALA A 28 2.55 -15.87 13.32
CA ALA A 28 1.87 -16.98 12.68
C ALA A 28 0.86 -16.44 11.66
N SER A 29 1.06 -16.78 10.39
CA SER A 29 0.19 -16.36 9.29
C SER A 29 -0.54 -17.57 8.72
N LEU A 30 -1.77 -17.35 8.25
CA LEU A 30 -2.59 -18.39 7.65
C LEU A 30 -2.25 -18.57 6.17
N TYR A 31 -1.93 -19.80 5.81
CA TYR A 31 -1.69 -20.24 4.44
C TYR A 31 -2.65 -21.38 4.08
N MET A 32 -2.75 -21.65 2.80
CA MET A 32 -3.54 -22.76 2.29
C MET A 32 -2.69 -23.57 1.31
N LEU A 33 -2.59 -24.86 1.54
CA LEU A 33 -2.01 -25.85 0.64
C LEU A 33 -3.13 -26.49 -0.18
N GLY A 34 -3.16 -26.18 -1.47
CA GLY A 34 -4.11 -26.73 -2.43
C GLY A 34 -3.53 -27.87 -3.24
N CYS A 35 -4.42 -28.71 -3.79
CA CYS A 35 -4.06 -29.79 -4.71
C CYS A 35 -3.08 -30.82 -4.09
N GLY A 36 -3.33 -31.25 -2.85
CA GLY A 36 -2.48 -32.25 -2.18
C GLY A 36 -1.05 -31.77 -1.93
N ASP A 37 -0.90 -30.55 -1.38
CA ASP A 37 0.38 -29.90 -1.06
C ASP A 37 1.25 -29.48 -2.24
N VAL A 38 0.71 -29.50 -3.44
CA VAL A 38 1.44 -29.09 -4.65
C VAL A 38 1.51 -27.57 -4.79
N MET A 39 0.47 -26.86 -4.34
CA MET A 39 0.31 -25.42 -4.54
C MET A 39 0.13 -24.68 -3.22
N LEU A 40 0.96 -23.67 -2.99
CA LEU A 40 0.89 -22.79 -1.83
C LEU A 40 0.11 -21.52 -2.16
N TYR A 41 -0.80 -21.16 -1.26
CA TYR A 41 -1.56 -19.92 -1.30
C TYR A 41 -1.41 -19.18 0.03
N GLU A 42 -1.27 -17.86 -0.05
CA GLU A 42 -1.41 -16.98 1.10
C GLU A 42 -2.86 -16.55 1.26
N VAL A 43 -3.25 -16.28 2.50
CA VAL A 43 -4.59 -15.83 2.86
C VAL A 43 -4.48 -14.42 3.41
N LYS A 44 -5.00 -13.44 2.69
CA LYS A 44 -5.02 -12.03 3.09
C LYS A 44 -6.46 -11.61 3.38
N ALA A 45 -6.68 -10.91 4.49
CA ALA A 45 -7.99 -10.35 4.81
C ALA A 45 -7.94 -8.83 4.58
N PHE A 46 -8.84 -8.33 3.74
CA PHE A 46 -9.15 -6.91 3.68
C PHE A 46 -10.17 -6.59 4.76
N GLU A 47 -9.78 -5.72 5.68
CA GLU A 47 -10.60 -5.25 6.79
C GLU A 47 -10.74 -3.74 6.68
N ASP A 48 -11.97 -3.26 6.79
CA ASP A 48 -12.29 -1.84 6.83
C ASP A 48 -13.41 -1.60 7.86
N ASP A 49 -13.38 -0.44 8.50
CA ASP A 49 -14.25 -0.14 9.62
C ASP A 49 -15.70 0.03 9.16
N PHE A 50 -16.65 -0.41 9.99
CA PHE A 50 -18.09 -0.27 9.76
C PHE A 50 -18.64 -0.95 8.48
N HIS A 51 -18.05 -2.06 8.06
CA HIS A 51 -18.53 -2.86 6.92
C HIS A 51 -19.28 -4.13 7.36
N SER A 52 -20.26 -4.55 6.56
CA SER A 52 -20.99 -5.82 6.71
C SER A 52 -21.43 -6.35 5.35
N TRP A 53 -21.61 -7.67 5.23
CA TRP A 53 -22.06 -8.29 3.98
C TRP A 53 -23.51 -8.75 4.09
N PHE A 54 -24.29 -8.53 3.03
CA PHE A 54 -25.57 -9.21 2.85
C PHE A 54 -25.34 -10.45 1.99
N VAL A 55 -25.49 -11.62 2.59
CA VAL A 55 -25.29 -12.92 1.94
C VAL A 55 -26.63 -13.64 1.88
N GLY A 56 -27.29 -13.57 0.73
CA GLY A 56 -28.65 -14.09 0.56
C GLY A 56 -29.66 -13.32 1.42
N GLN A 57 -30.30 -14.00 2.37
CA GLN A 57 -31.26 -13.42 3.32
C GLN A 57 -30.65 -13.15 4.71
N ALA A 58 -29.33 -13.32 4.86
CA ALA A 58 -28.64 -13.12 6.12
C ALA A 58 -27.68 -11.92 6.05
N VAL A 59 -27.53 -11.25 7.19
CA VAL A 59 -26.53 -10.19 7.38
C VAL A 59 -25.33 -10.78 8.11
N GLN A 60 -24.19 -10.83 7.42
CA GLN A 60 -22.90 -11.17 8.00
C GLN A 60 -22.30 -9.89 8.59
N ARG A 61 -22.20 -9.84 9.92
CA ARG A 61 -21.61 -8.70 10.64
C ARG A 61 -20.15 -8.47 10.28
N ASP A 62 -19.41 -9.56 10.05
CA ASP A 62 -18.02 -9.48 9.64
C ASP A 62 -17.94 -8.96 8.20
N GLY A 63 -17.44 -7.74 8.03
CA GLY A 63 -17.23 -7.08 6.75
C GLY A 63 -15.94 -7.49 6.03
N ARG A 64 -15.12 -8.36 6.63
CA ARG A 64 -13.82 -8.73 6.04
C ARG A 64 -13.98 -9.47 4.73
N LEU A 65 -13.15 -9.13 3.76
CA LEU A 65 -13.05 -9.83 2.48
C LEU A 65 -11.74 -10.63 2.44
N ILE A 66 -11.86 -11.95 2.37
CA ILE A 66 -10.71 -12.85 2.35
C ILE A 66 -10.28 -13.11 0.91
N PHE A 67 -9.02 -12.84 0.61
CA PHE A 67 -8.34 -13.15 -0.64
C PHE A 67 -7.40 -14.33 -0.44
N VAL A 68 -7.43 -15.26 -1.40
CA VAL A 68 -6.52 -16.40 -1.45
C VAL A 68 -5.68 -16.27 -2.71
N THR A 69 -4.42 -15.91 -2.55
CA THR A 69 -3.50 -15.62 -3.67
C THR A 69 -2.37 -16.63 -3.73
N PRO A 70 -1.92 -17.06 -4.92
CA PRO A 70 -0.77 -17.96 -5.03
C PRO A 70 0.49 -17.29 -4.49
N LEU A 71 1.23 -17.99 -3.62
CA LEU A 71 2.50 -17.52 -3.05
C LEU A 71 3.65 -18.38 -3.56
N ASP A 72 4.83 -17.77 -3.71
CA ASP A 72 6.07 -18.52 -3.97
C ASP A 72 6.62 -19.13 -2.66
N PRO A 73 6.71 -20.47 -2.53
CA PRO A 73 7.19 -21.13 -1.32
C PRO A 73 8.60 -20.71 -0.89
N LEU A 74 9.41 -20.22 -1.82
CA LEU A 74 10.77 -19.76 -1.53
C LEU A 74 10.82 -18.65 -0.47
N PHE A 75 9.83 -17.76 -0.42
CA PHE A 75 9.78 -16.71 0.61
C PHE A 75 9.61 -17.29 2.02
N LEU A 76 8.90 -18.42 2.17
CA LEU A 76 8.72 -19.08 3.46
C LEU A 76 9.94 -19.88 3.87
N ILE A 77 10.67 -20.46 2.91
CA ILE A 77 11.86 -21.30 3.16
C ILE A 77 13.10 -20.45 3.44
N LEU A 78 13.18 -19.26 2.85
CA LEU A 78 14.32 -18.36 2.96
C LEU A 78 14.73 -18.06 4.42
N PRO A 79 13.83 -17.71 5.36
CA PRO A 79 14.18 -17.53 6.77
C PRO A 79 14.81 -18.78 7.42
N TYR A 80 14.32 -19.99 7.10
CA TYR A 80 14.88 -21.24 7.61
C TYR A 80 16.30 -21.48 7.08
N LEU A 81 16.52 -21.22 5.79
CA LEU A 81 17.85 -21.29 5.18
C LEU A 81 18.83 -20.28 5.78
N ILE A 82 18.40 -19.06 6.08
CA ILE A 82 19.25 -18.04 6.71
C ILE A 82 19.63 -18.45 8.13
N LYS A 83 18.69 -19.00 8.90
CA LYS A 83 18.95 -19.53 10.25
C LYS A 83 20.00 -20.64 10.21
N SER A 84 19.83 -21.63 9.32
CA SER A 84 20.81 -22.71 9.10
C SER A 84 22.14 -22.20 8.54
N GLY A 85 22.10 -21.18 7.67
CA GLY A 85 23.28 -20.57 7.05
C GLY A 85 24.26 -19.96 8.05
N LYS A 86 23.79 -19.51 9.23
CA LYS A 86 24.66 -19.05 10.33
C LYS A 86 25.59 -20.15 10.85
N GLU A 87 25.21 -21.41 10.70
CA GLU A 87 26.03 -22.55 11.09
C GLU A 87 27.10 -22.90 10.04
N GLY A 88 27.01 -22.33 8.82
CA GLY A 88 27.99 -22.48 7.74
C GLY A 88 28.06 -23.87 7.10
N LYS A 89 27.17 -24.79 7.48
CA LYS A 89 27.18 -26.20 7.05
C LYS A 89 26.24 -26.44 5.88
N PHE A 90 26.57 -27.45 5.08
CA PHE A 90 25.69 -28.02 4.06
C PHE A 90 24.72 -28.98 4.74
N GLN A 91 23.41 -28.71 4.66
CA GLN A 91 22.36 -29.51 5.32
C GLN A 91 21.30 -29.92 4.29
N ARG A 92 20.57 -31.01 4.58
CA ARG A 92 19.43 -31.42 3.74
C ARG A 92 18.24 -30.49 3.98
N VAL A 93 17.46 -30.24 2.93
CA VAL A 93 16.28 -29.37 3.03
C VAL A 93 15.29 -29.87 4.10
N ASP A 94 15.11 -31.18 4.19
CA ASP A 94 14.26 -31.83 5.18
C ASP A 94 14.68 -31.54 6.62
N GLN A 95 15.96 -31.26 6.87
CA GLN A 95 16.49 -30.92 8.20
C GLN A 95 16.41 -29.43 8.47
N VAL A 96 16.55 -28.60 7.44
CA VAL A 96 16.52 -27.13 7.56
C VAL A 96 15.09 -26.62 7.78
N VAL A 97 14.10 -27.18 7.06
CA VAL A 97 12.70 -26.75 7.14
C VAL A 97 11.97 -27.57 8.22
N LYS A 98 12.49 -27.49 9.45
CA LYS A 98 11.84 -28.05 10.63
C LYS A 98 11.58 -26.96 11.64
N ASP A 99 10.35 -26.94 12.13
CA ASP A 99 9.89 -26.01 13.14
C ASP A 99 9.02 -26.79 14.14
N GLU A 100 9.38 -26.74 15.42
CA GLU A 100 8.64 -27.44 16.48
C GLU A 100 7.30 -26.74 16.78
N GLU A 101 7.25 -25.42 16.58
CA GLU A 101 6.04 -24.61 16.80
C GLU A 101 5.09 -24.72 15.60
N PHE A 102 5.64 -24.90 14.39
CA PHE A 102 4.89 -25.02 13.14
C PHE A 102 5.25 -26.30 12.37
N PRO A 103 4.73 -27.48 12.77
CA PRO A 103 5.13 -28.77 12.18
C PRO A 103 4.76 -28.90 10.69
N ALA A 104 3.79 -28.12 10.23
CA ALA A 104 3.31 -28.15 8.86
C ALA A 104 4.26 -27.49 7.84
N CYS A 105 5.35 -26.84 8.29
CA CYS A 105 6.43 -26.35 7.42
C CYS A 105 7.06 -27.48 6.59
N SER A 106 7.08 -28.71 7.13
CA SER A 106 7.55 -29.91 6.40
C SER A 106 6.81 -30.15 5.08
N ARG A 107 5.53 -29.77 5.01
CA ARG A 107 4.69 -29.92 3.80
C ARG A 107 5.07 -28.95 2.69
N LEU A 108 5.81 -27.87 2.97
CA LEU A 108 6.34 -26.96 1.95
C LEU A 108 7.32 -27.65 0.99
N LEU A 109 7.96 -28.73 1.45
CA LEU A 109 8.89 -29.53 0.66
C LEU A 109 8.18 -30.38 -0.40
N SER A 110 6.93 -30.77 -0.12
CA SER A 110 6.07 -31.52 -1.04
C SER A 110 5.58 -30.69 -2.23
N CYS A 111 5.71 -29.37 -2.18
CA CYS A 111 5.32 -28.49 -3.28
C CYS A 111 6.21 -28.76 -4.50
N ALA A 112 5.59 -29.11 -5.65
CA ALA A 112 6.29 -29.59 -6.85
C ALA A 112 7.36 -28.63 -7.43
N ARG A 113 7.34 -27.35 -7.03
CA ARG A 113 8.29 -26.34 -7.50
C ARG A 113 9.35 -25.95 -6.46
N THR A 114 9.21 -26.38 -5.21
CA THR A 114 10.10 -25.97 -4.13
C THR A 114 11.54 -26.44 -4.36
N LEU A 115 11.73 -27.75 -4.51
CA LEU A 115 13.06 -28.34 -4.70
C LEU A 115 13.73 -27.82 -5.98
N ALA A 116 12.97 -27.79 -7.08
CA ALA A 116 13.47 -27.28 -8.36
C ALA A 116 13.83 -25.79 -8.32
N SER A 117 13.22 -24.99 -7.45
CA SER A 117 13.51 -23.54 -7.35
C SER A 117 14.57 -23.22 -6.29
N LEU A 118 15.00 -24.20 -5.50
CA LEU A 118 15.91 -24.00 -4.38
C LEU A 118 17.31 -23.54 -4.81
N HIS A 119 17.76 -23.97 -5.99
CA HIS A 119 19.01 -23.55 -6.62
C HIS A 119 19.13 -22.03 -6.85
N HIS A 120 18.01 -21.29 -6.82
CA HIS A 120 17.99 -19.82 -6.92
C HIS A 120 18.40 -19.11 -5.63
N ILE A 121 18.30 -19.76 -4.48
CA ILE A 121 18.57 -19.17 -3.15
C ILE A 121 19.74 -19.87 -2.46
N ALA A 122 19.91 -21.16 -2.72
CA ALA A 122 20.94 -21.99 -2.12
C ALA A 122 21.99 -22.47 -3.13
N GLU A 123 23.21 -22.67 -2.63
CA GLU A 123 24.23 -23.51 -3.26
C GLU A 123 23.90 -24.97 -3.00
N GLU A 124 23.93 -25.77 -4.06
CA GLU A 124 23.61 -27.18 -4.00
C GLU A 124 24.89 -27.98 -4.19
N LYS A 125 25.09 -28.98 -3.34
CA LYS A 125 26.20 -29.91 -3.45
C LYS A 125 25.64 -31.33 -3.36
N GLU A 126 25.90 -32.11 -4.40
CA GLU A 126 25.55 -33.51 -4.43
C GLU A 126 26.69 -34.33 -3.80
N VAL A 127 26.35 -35.12 -2.78
CA VAL A 127 27.26 -36.09 -2.17
C VAL A 127 26.46 -37.38 -2.00
N GLU A 128 26.97 -38.49 -2.54
CA GLU A 128 26.38 -39.83 -2.40
C GLU A 128 24.88 -39.89 -2.75
N SER A 129 24.49 -39.31 -3.91
CA SER A 129 23.09 -39.28 -4.39
C SER A 129 22.12 -38.47 -3.52
N GLN A 130 22.63 -37.64 -2.62
CA GLN A 130 21.84 -36.74 -1.78
C GLN A 130 22.25 -35.29 -2.00
N MET A 131 21.24 -34.43 -2.12
CA MET A 131 21.42 -32.99 -2.31
C MET A 131 21.51 -32.30 -0.96
N TYR A 132 22.62 -31.57 -0.77
CA TYR A 132 22.83 -30.71 0.37
C TYR A 132 22.79 -29.26 -0.07
N HIS A 133 22.14 -28.43 0.74
CA HIS A 133 21.90 -27.03 0.43
C HIS A 133 22.58 -26.14 1.47
N ARG A 134 23.18 -25.06 0.99
CA ARG A 134 23.72 -23.97 1.82
C ARG A 134 23.17 -22.65 1.33
N TYR A 135 22.74 -21.79 2.24
CA TYR A 135 22.29 -20.44 1.89
C TYR A 135 23.39 -19.66 1.17
N SER A 136 23.03 -18.97 0.07
CA SER A 136 23.93 -18.13 -0.71
C SER A 136 23.31 -16.75 -0.93
N GLN A 137 23.93 -15.72 -0.38
CA GLN A 137 23.41 -14.35 -0.45
C GLN A 137 23.41 -13.81 -1.88
N GLU A 138 24.47 -14.06 -2.66
CA GLU A 138 24.59 -13.57 -4.05
C GLU A 138 23.47 -14.12 -4.94
N LYS A 139 23.19 -15.42 -4.84
CA LYS A 139 22.09 -16.06 -5.57
C LYS A 139 20.74 -15.48 -5.17
N THR A 140 20.53 -15.30 -3.87
CA THR A 140 19.31 -14.70 -3.32
C THR A 140 19.10 -13.28 -3.85
N MET A 141 20.15 -12.46 -3.91
CA MET A 141 20.07 -11.09 -4.47
C MET A 141 19.72 -11.11 -5.96
N ASN A 142 20.33 -12.00 -6.74
CA ASN A 142 20.00 -12.18 -8.15
C ASN A 142 18.55 -12.64 -8.38
N TRP A 143 18.06 -13.54 -7.52
CA TRP A 143 16.67 -13.98 -7.54
C TRP A 143 15.70 -12.85 -7.18
N LEU A 144 15.98 -12.09 -6.11
CA LEU A 144 15.17 -10.94 -5.70
C LEU A 144 15.15 -9.85 -6.77
N LYS A 145 16.27 -9.55 -7.42
CA LYS A 145 16.33 -8.61 -8.55
C LYS A 145 15.36 -9.02 -9.67
N LYS A 146 15.36 -10.29 -10.06
CA LYS A 146 14.42 -10.82 -11.07
C LYS A 146 12.96 -10.73 -10.61
N LYS A 147 12.69 -10.88 -9.30
CA LYS A 147 11.35 -10.70 -8.73
C LYS A 147 10.90 -9.25 -8.83
N VAL A 148 11.77 -8.29 -8.50
CA VAL A 148 11.51 -6.85 -8.65
C VAL A 148 11.20 -6.50 -10.11
N GLU A 149 12.01 -6.97 -11.05
CA GLU A 149 11.75 -6.75 -12.49
C GLU A 149 10.38 -7.31 -12.91
N ARG A 150 10.03 -8.51 -12.43
CA ARG A 150 8.74 -9.14 -12.72
C ARG A 150 7.57 -8.36 -12.12
N THR A 151 7.70 -7.81 -10.92
CA THR A 151 6.65 -6.98 -10.30
C THR A 151 6.51 -5.66 -11.05
N VAL A 152 7.61 -5.02 -11.47
CA VAL A 152 7.57 -3.81 -12.32
C VAL A 152 6.78 -4.07 -13.60
N ILE A 153 7.05 -5.18 -14.30
CA ILE A 153 6.30 -5.55 -15.51
C ILE A 153 4.80 -5.75 -15.20
N ALA A 154 4.48 -6.41 -14.09
CA ALA A 154 3.09 -6.62 -13.67
C ALA A 154 2.37 -5.32 -13.30
N LEU A 155 3.05 -4.38 -12.64
CA LEU A 155 2.53 -3.06 -12.27
C LEU A 155 2.26 -2.20 -13.51
N LYS A 156 3.21 -2.17 -14.46
CA LYS A 156 3.05 -1.52 -15.76
C LYS A 156 1.84 -2.10 -16.51
N LYS A 157 1.69 -3.43 -16.53
CA LYS A 157 0.55 -4.09 -17.19
C LYS A 157 -0.80 -3.79 -16.53
N LYS A 158 -0.84 -3.69 -15.20
CA LYS A 158 -2.05 -3.38 -14.42
C LYS A 158 -2.36 -1.88 -14.34
N ASN A 159 -1.52 -1.01 -14.93
CA ASN A 159 -1.64 0.45 -14.89
C ASN A 159 -1.74 1.01 -13.46
N VAL A 160 -0.98 0.45 -12.52
CA VAL A 160 -0.92 0.95 -11.14
C VAL A 160 -0.12 2.25 -11.11
N SER A 161 -0.62 3.25 -10.37
CA SER A 161 0.06 4.53 -10.20
C SER A 161 1.01 4.48 -9.02
N VAL A 162 2.32 4.62 -9.28
CA VAL A 162 3.41 4.43 -8.29
C VAL A 162 4.14 5.72 -7.90
N GLY A 163 3.67 6.89 -8.33
CA GLY A 163 4.34 8.16 -8.06
C GLY A 163 4.08 8.70 -6.65
N GLU A 164 5.00 9.53 -6.16
CA GLU A 164 4.94 10.19 -4.83
C GLU A 164 3.67 11.03 -4.60
N GLY A 165 2.99 11.45 -5.68
CA GLY A 165 1.72 12.16 -5.61
C GLY A 165 0.50 11.24 -5.54
N VAL A 166 -0.43 11.52 -4.62
CA VAL A 166 -1.76 10.90 -4.59
C VAL A 166 -2.48 11.17 -5.91
N LYS A 167 -2.77 10.12 -6.68
CA LYS A 167 -3.64 10.19 -7.85
C LYS A 167 -5.03 9.69 -7.43
N SER A 168 -5.99 10.60 -7.32
CA SER A 168 -7.40 10.21 -7.23
C SER A 168 -7.97 10.09 -8.65
N SER A 169 -8.97 9.23 -8.84
CA SER A 169 -9.71 9.14 -10.12
C SER A 169 -10.34 10.48 -10.53
N THR A 170 -10.50 11.40 -9.58
CA THR A 170 -11.16 12.70 -9.75
C THR A 170 -10.18 13.86 -9.98
N TYR A 171 -8.86 13.65 -9.92
CA TYR A 171 -7.86 14.72 -10.05
C TYR A 171 -6.80 14.41 -11.11
N VAL A 172 -6.84 15.12 -12.24
CA VAL A 172 -5.87 14.99 -13.33
C VAL A 172 -4.72 15.97 -13.11
N ARG A 173 -3.52 15.46 -12.82
CA ARG A 173 -2.29 16.28 -12.81
C ARG A 173 -1.89 16.60 -14.25
N VAL A 174 -1.65 17.88 -14.54
CA VAL A 174 -1.30 18.43 -15.88
C VAL A 174 0.20 18.30 -16.21
N LYS A 175 1.05 17.82 -15.29
CA LYS A 175 2.48 17.60 -15.56
C LYS A 175 2.79 16.11 -15.71
N SER A 176 3.25 15.73 -16.90
CA SER A 176 3.91 14.45 -17.16
C SER A 176 5.33 14.50 -16.58
N GLU A 177 5.51 13.94 -15.39
CA GLU A 177 6.83 13.58 -14.88
C GLU A 177 7.28 12.32 -15.64
N THR A 178 8.05 12.52 -16.70
CA THR A 178 8.50 11.45 -17.61
C THR A 178 9.84 10.85 -17.24
N ASP A 179 10.62 11.42 -16.32
CA ASP A 179 11.97 10.92 -16.01
C ASP A 179 12.06 10.01 -14.76
N ASN A 180 11.12 10.09 -13.80
CA ASN A 180 11.21 9.31 -12.55
C ASN A 180 10.35 8.03 -12.52
N GLN A 181 9.60 7.74 -13.58
CA GLN A 181 8.60 6.67 -13.55
C GLN A 181 9.21 5.29 -13.27
N GLU A 182 10.35 4.98 -13.90
CA GLU A 182 10.96 3.65 -13.76
C GLU A 182 11.58 3.43 -12.39
N GLU A 183 12.31 4.41 -11.85
CA GLU A 183 12.82 4.34 -10.49
C GLU A 183 11.69 4.22 -9.46
N ASP A 184 10.60 4.96 -9.65
CA ASP A 184 9.42 4.87 -8.78
C ASP A 184 8.77 3.48 -8.83
N PHE A 185 8.68 2.86 -10.01
CA PHE A 185 8.20 1.47 -10.14
C PHE A 185 9.12 0.48 -9.43
N ILE A 186 10.44 0.66 -9.51
CA ILE A 186 11.42 -0.20 -8.84
C ILE A 186 11.32 -0.01 -7.32
N ARG A 187 11.21 1.23 -6.83
CA ARG A 187 11.00 1.55 -5.40
C ARG A 187 9.72 0.94 -4.86
N TYR A 188 8.61 1.12 -5.58
CA TYR A 188 7.33 0.54 -5.18
C TYR A 188 7.37 -0.99 -5.17
N SER A 189 8.02 -1.59 -6.17
CA SER A 189 8.25 -3.04 -6.24
C SER A 189 9.12 -3.56 -5.11
N HIS A 190 10.18 -2.83 -4.76
CA HIS A 190 11.02 -3.14 -3.60
C HIS A 190 10.20 -3.11 -2.31
N GLY A 191 9.36 -2.09 -2.12
CA GLY A 191 8.44 -1.99 -0.98
C GLY A 191 7.51 -3.21 -0.88
N LEU A 192 6.86 -3.60 -1.98
CA LEU A 192 5.99 -4.78 -1.99
C LEU A 192 6.74 -6.08 -1.64
N ILE A 193 7.98 -6.24 -2.11
CA ILE A 193 8.78 -7.43 -1.82
C ILE A 193 9.32 -7.39 -0.39
N SER A 194 9.58 -6.20 0.14
CA SER A 194 10.09 -6.01 1.51
C SER A 194 9.15 -6.56 2.58
N GLU A 195 7.84 -6.61 2.31
CA GLU A 195 6.84 -7.23 3.20
C GLU A 195 7.01 -8.75 3.35
N TYR A 196 7.71 -9.41 2.41
CA TYR A 196 7.88 -10.87 2.39
C TYR A 196 9.28 -11.33 2.80
N ILE A 197 10.22 -10.40 3.05
CA ILE A 197 11.62 -10.70 3.38
C ILE A 197 12.00 -10.06 4.71
N THR A 198 13.12 -10.49 5.30
CA THR A 198 13.67 -9.85 6.50
C THR A 198 14.21 -8.45 6.20
N GLU A 199 14.21 -7.57 7.20
CA GLU A 199 14.74 -6.20 7.08
C GLU A 199 16.20 -6.16 6.62
N ASP A 200 17.02 -7.12 7.03
CA ASP A 200 18.42 -7.21 6.63
C ASP A 200 18.55 -7.46 5.12
N LEU A 201 17.69 -8.34 4.56
CA LEU A 201 17.66 -8.59 3.13
C LEU A 201 17.06 -7.44 2.35
N SER A 202 16.09 -6.71 2.91
CA SER A 202 15.50 -5.55 2.24
C SER A 202 16.52 -4.43 2.07
N LYS A 203 17.35 -4.17 3.09
CA LYS A 203 18.50 -3.24 3.04
C LYS A 203 19.59 -3.69 2.06
N ALA A 204 19.91 -4.98 2.04
CA ALA A 204 20.86 -5.55 1.08
C ALA A 204 20.35 -5.41 -0.37
N LEU A 205 19.07 -5.68 -0.60
CA LEU A 205 18.43 -5.53 -1.91
C LEU A 205 18.38 -4.07 -2.36
N LEU A 206 18.12 -3.14 -1.44
CA LEU A 206 18.13 -1.71 -1.74
C LEU A 206 19.51 -1.25 -2.22
N THR A 207 20.56 -1.61 -1.50
CA THR A 207 21.96 -1.35 -1.89
C THR A 207 22.28 -1.96 -3.26
N HIS A 208 21.81 -3.18 -3.51
CA HIS A 208 22.04 -3.90 -4.77
C HIS A 208 21.26 -3.33 -5.97
N LEU A 209 20.12 -2.67 -5.73
CA LEU A 209 19.33 -1.99 -6.74
C LEU A 209 19.83 -0.56 -7.03
N GLY A 210 20.80 -0.05 -6.25
CA GLY A 210 21.33 1.30 -6.42
C GLY A 210 20.33 2.40 -6.08
N LEU A 211 19.28 2.08 -5.32
CA LEU A 211 18.27 3.05 -4.90
C LEU A 211 18.76 3.78 -3.64
N PRO A 212 18.72 5.13 -3.59
CA PRO A 212 19.00 5.85 -2.35
C PRO A 212 17.97 5.47 -1.29
N GLU A 213 18.45 5.14 -0.11
CA GLU A 213 17.65 4.88 1.09
C GLU A 213 16.76 6.10 1.33
N LEU A 214 15.46 5.86 1.41
CA LEU A 214 14.51 6.89 1.81
C LEU A 214 14.84 7.24 3.26
N THR A 215 15.68 8.26 3.43
CA THR A 215 15.50 9.15 4.58
C THR A 215 14.06 9.60 4.44
N SER A 216 13.22 9.20 5.40
CA SER A 216 11.87 9.74 5.55
C SER A 216 11.90 11.20 5.13
N PRO A 217 11.01 11.66 4.23
CA PRO A 217 10.85 13.09 4.03
C PRO A 217 10.77 13.66 5.44
N LYS A 218 11.73 14.52 5.81
CA LYS A 218 11.54 15.37 6.99
C LYS A 218 10.13 15.84 6.84
N GLU A 219 9.28 15.56 7.83
CA GLU A 219 7.96 16.14 7.91
C GLU A 219 8.17 17.64 7.80
N THR A 220 8.16 18.16 6.58
CA THR A 220 7.91 19.56 6.32
C THR A 220 6.42 19.63 6.56
N GLU A 221 6.08 19.66 7.86
CA GLU A 221 4.83 20.21 8.32
C GLU A 221 4.57 21.41 7.41
N PRO A 222 3.42 21.47 6.70
CA PRO A 222 3.11 22.63 5.89
C PRO A 222 3.31 23.82 6.81
N PRO A 223 4.13 24.84 6.42
CA PRO A 223 4.65 25.83 7.35
C PRO A 223 3.49 26.31 8.17
N SER A 224 3.48 25.88 9.43
CA SER A 224 2.40 26.16 10.35
C SER A 224 2.46 27.67 10.46
N LYS A 225 1.61 28.35 9.68
CA LYS A 225 1.38 29.77 9.82
C LYS A 225 0.94 29.87 11.26
N LYS A 226 1.88 30.19 12.14
CA LYS A 226 1.65 30.41 13.55
C LYS A 226 0.55 31.45 13.59
N ARG A 227 -0.69 30.99 13.75
CA ARG A 227 -1.81 31.84 14.06
C ARG A 227 -1.34 32.50 15.34
N LYS A 228 -1.17 33.82 15.32
CA LYS A 228 -0.81 34.58 16.52
C LYS A 228 -1.86 34.22 17.55
N LEU A 229 -1.51 33.33 18.48
CA LEU A 229 -2.28 33.06 19.67
C LEU A 229 -2.15 34.32 20.50
N SER A 230 -3.10 35.23 20.33
CA SER A 230 -3.35 36.28 21.29
C SER A 230 -4.14 35.66 22.43
N ASP A 231 -3.66 35.84 23.65
CA ASP A 231 -4.21 35.37 24.93
C ASP A 231 -5.49 36.12 25.36
N LYS A 232 -6.40 36.36 24.40
CA LYS A 232 -7.71 36.96 24.65
C LYS A 232 -8.79 35.95 24.28
N PRO A 233 -9.85 35.79 25.11
CA PRO A 233 -10.97 34.92 24.79
C PRO A 233 -11.51 35.28 23.41
N VAL A 234 -11.58 34.30 22.51
CA VAL A 234 -12.24 34.45 21.22
C VAL A 234 -13.73 34.43 21.47
N GLU A 235 -14.32 35.59 21.77
CA GLU A 235 -15.76 35.74 21.63
C GLU A 235 -16.14 35.58 20.16
N ALA A 236 -17.11 34.70 19.89
CA ALA A 236 -17.68 34.52 18.58
C ALA A 236 -18.34 35.83 18.13
N GLY A 237 -17.63 36.65 17.36
CA GLY A 237 -18.07 37.98 16.97
C GLY A 237 -19.26 38.01 16.01
N GLU A 238 -19.72 36.88 15.49
CA GLU A 238 -20.81 36.82 14.53
C GLU A 238 -21.74 35.64 14.84
N ASP A 239 -22.84 35.95 15.53
CA ASP A 239 -23.98 35.07 15.72
C ASP A 239 -24.73 34.91 14.38
N TYR A 240 -24.51 33.78 13.71
CA TYR A 240 -25.09 33.46 12.40
C TYR A 240 -26.60 33.18 12.43
N THR A 241 -27.26 33.31 13.59
CA THR A 241 -28.72 33.13 13.71
C THR A 241 -29.53 34.34 13.22
N LYS A 242 -28.89 35.46 12.85
CA LYS A 242 -29.56 36.73 12.48
C LYS A 242 -29.72 36.97 10.98
N PHE A 243 -29.71 35.94 10.14
CA PHE A 243 -29.84 36.11 8.68
C PHE A 243 -31.25 36.49 8.19
N ASN A 244 -32.22 36.72 9.11
CA ASN A 244 -33.60 37.09 8.77
C ASN A 244 -34.11 38.37 9.46
N SER A 245 -33.24 39.32 9.83
CA SER A 245 -33.68 40.64 10.30
C SER A 245 -33.49 41.70 9.20
N ALA A 246 -34.56 42.45 8.91
CA ALA A 246 -34.70 43.38 7.79
C ALA A 246 -33.91 44.70 7.90
N ASP A 247 -32.87 44.78 8.73
CA ASP A 247 -32.11 46.00 8.96
C ASP A 247 -30.72 45.94 8.31
N PHE A 248 -30.66 46.36 7.03
CA PHE A 248 -29.40 46.68 6.34
C PHE A 248 -28.85 48.03 6.81
N ALA A 249 -28.35 48.08 8.05
CA ALA A 249 -27.53 49.20 8.49
C ALA A 249 -26.17 49.16 7.77
N ARG A 250 -25.94 50.14 6.90
CA ARG A 250 -24.73 50.31 6.09
C ARG A 250 -23.49 50.35 7.00
N LYS A 251 -22.56 49.39 6.83
CA LYS A 251 -21.22 49.44 7.44
C LYS A 251 -20.50 50.74 7.00
N PRO A 252 -19.77 51.43 7.89
CA PRO A 252 -19.05 52.65 7.53
C PRO A 252 -17.94 52.35 6.50
N PRO A 253 -17.63 53.27 5.57
CA PRO A 253 -16.72 53.01 4.47
C PRO A 253 -15.30 52.75 4.98
N LYS A 254 -14.77 51.58 4.64
CA LYS A 254 -13.39 51.17 4.93
C LYS A 254 -12.43 52.15 4.23
N LYS A 255 -11.51 52.78 4.98
CA LYS A 255 -10.51 53.71 4.44
C LYS A 255 -9.69 53.01 3.34
N MET A 256 -9.76 53.50 2.10
CA MET A 256 -9.05 52.91 0.96
C MET A 256 -7.52 53.00 1.14
N THR A 257 -6.82 51.93 0.79
CA THR A 257 -5.35 51.88 0.80
C THR A 257 -4.75 52.74 -0.31
N ALA A 258 -3.47 53.13 -0.19
CA ALA A 258 -2.80 54.02 -1.15
C ALA A 258 -2.86 53.50 -2.61
N ALA A 259 -2.73 52.18 -2.79
CA ALA A 259 -2.89 51.52 -4.09
C ALA A 259 -4.32 51.58 -4.64
N GLN A 260 -5.34 51.54 -3.77
CA GLN A 260 -6.73 51.72 -4.17
C GLN A 260 -7.04 53.16 -4.56
N LYS A 261 -6.37 54.14 -3.94
CA LYS A 261 -6.48 55.57 -4.32
C LYS A 261 -5.80 55.87 -5.65
N SER A 262 -4.69 55.19 -6.00
CA SER A 262 -4.06 55.36 -7.32
C SER A 262 -4.90 54.73 -8.43
N LEU A 263 -5.45 53.54 -8.22
CA LEU A 263 -6.38 52.89 -9.14
C LEU A 263 -7.69 53.68 -9.36
N ALA A 264 -8.16 54.42 -8.35
CA ALA A 264 -9.35 55.25 -8.47
C ALA A 264 -9.14 56.53 -9.30
N LYS A 265 -7.89 56.99 -9.48
CA LYS A 265 -7.53 58.18 -10.26
C LYS A 265 -7.32 57.91 -11.76
N VAL A 266 -7.41 56.66 -12.19
CA VAL A 266 -7.33 56.31 -13.62
C VAL A 266 -8.56 56.87 -14.33
N ASP A 267 -8.35 57.57 -15.44
CA ASP A 267 -9.43 58.16 -16.24
C ASP A 267 -10.29 57.04 -16.86
N LYS A 268 -11.58 57.07 -16.56
CA LYS A 268 -12.57 56.04 -16.99
C LYS A 268 -13.43 56.53 -18.15
N THR A 269 -13.16 57.72 -18.69
CA THR A 269 -13.88 58.23 -19.85
C THR A 269 -13.67 57.29 -21.05
N GLY A 270 -14.75 56.67 -21.52
CA GLY A 270 -14.74 55.70 -22.63
C GLY A 270 -14.77 54.21 -22.23
N MET A 271 -14.53 53.86 -20.96
CA MET A 271 -14.63 52.45 -20.51
C MET A 271 -16.08 52.10 -20.16
N LYS A 272 -16.68 51.15 -20.90
CA LYS A 272 -18.00 50.62 -20.56
C LYS A 272 -17.92 49.83 -19.24
N PRO A 273 -18.87 50.01 -18.31
CA PRO A 273 -18.90 49.21 -17.09
C PRO A 273 -19.11 47.74 -17.47
N MET A 274 -18.46 46.84 -16.73
CA MET A 274 -18.47 45.39 -17.00
C MET A 274 -19.89 44.80 -17.01
N SER A 275 -20.82 45.42 -16.28
CA SER A 275 -22.26 45.08 -16.31
C SER A 275 -22.91 45.26 -17.68
N SER A 276 -22.41 46.17 -18.52
CA SER A 276 -22.92 46.39 -19.88
C SER A 276 -22.64 45.23 -20.85
N PHE A 277 -21.72 44.32 -20.50
CA PHE A 277 -21.42 43.14 -21.32
C PHE A 277 -22.33 41.95 -21.02
N PHE A 278 -23.04 41.98 -19.89
CA PHE A 278 -23.89 40.88 -19.42
C PHE A 278 -25.38 41.24 -19.40
N SER A 279 -25.75 42.44 -19.85
CA SER A 279 -27.15 42.82 -19.99
C SER A 279 -27.77 42.23 -21.28
N PRO A 280 -28.98 41.64 -21.20
CA PRO A 280 -29.68 41.15 -22.39
C PRO A 280 -29.94 42.26 -23.40
N LYS A 281 -29.72 42.00 -24.70
CA LYS A 281 -30.04 42.97 -25.76
C LYS A 281 -31.55 43.25 -25.79
N VAL A 282 -31.95 44.48 -25.52
CA VAL A 282 -33.35 44.93 -25.67
C VAL A 282 -33.73 44.85 -27.15
N LYS A 283 -34.80 44.10 -27.47
CA LYS A 283 -35.40 44.08 -28.82
C LYS A 283 -35.97 45.47 -29.11
N ALA A 284 -35.49 46.12 -30.17
CA ALA A 284 -36.08 47.34 -30.68
C ALA A 284 -37.45 47.02 -31.32
N GLU A 285 -38.54 47.55 -30.75
CA GLU A 285 -39.81 47.66 -31.47
C GLU A 285 -39.64 48.68 -32.60
N LYS A 286 -39.85 48.22 -33.84
CA LYS A 286 -39.93 49.08 -35.01
C LYS A 286 -41.23 49.88 -34.94
N LYS A 287 -41.12 51.21 -35.00
CA LYS A 287 -42.19 52.09 -35.44
C LYS A 287 -41.94 52.46 -36.90
#